data_AF-A0A813IHM5-F1
#
_entry.id   AF-A0A813IHM5-F1
#
_cell.length_a   1.000
_cell.length_b   1.000
_cell.length_c   1.000
_cell.angle_alpha   90.00
_cell.angle_beta   90.00
_cell.angle_gamma   90.00
#
_symmetry.space_group_name_H-M   'P 1'
#
loop_
_entity.id
_entity.type
_entity.pdbx_description
1 polymer ?
#
loop_
_entity_poly.entity_id
_entity_poly.type
_entity_poly.pdbx_seq_one_letter_code
_entity_poly.pdbx_strand_id
1 'polypeptide(L)'
;MEYQLESTFAYSCHYNGGCRLLSYTPIAGSGPNSAVLHYGHAGAPNDRKLEDGDIVLCDMGSELYCYASDITNSFPASGTFTADQRLIFETVAAMQSAVLGAMRSGVQWAAMHELAYRVLCERLAAAGLLVGDVDALMAANVAAVLMPHGLGHFMGIDTHDIMVFPRHGNLQEVMRKDQMWMWKAVADYRANQAANLKEDVTVALAD
;
A
#
# COMPACT_ATOMS: atom_id res chain seq x y z
N MET A 1 7.19 -15.91 -13.93
CA MET A 1 5.74 -15.77 -13.73
C MET A 1 5.51 -15.31 -12.31
N GLU A 2 4.51 -14.47 -12.07
CA GLU A 2 4.17 -13.96 -10.74
C GLU A 2 4.00 -15.09 -9.70
N TYR A 3 3.29 -16.17 -10.03
CA TYR A 3 3.07 -17.32 -9.14
C TYR A 3 4.36 -18.02 -8.67
N GLN A 4 5.49 -17.80 -9.34
CA GLN A 4 6.78 -18.35 -8.89
C GLN A 4 7.25 -17.62 -7.63
N LEU A 5 6.99 -16.32 -7.50
CA LEU A 5 7.28 -15.55 -6.29
C LEU A 5 6.42 -16.04 -5.12
N GLU A 6 5.12 -16.24 -5.36
CA GLU A 6 4.20 -16.86 -4.41
C GLU A 6 4.71 -18.24 -3.94
N SER A 7 5.05 -19.12 -4.88
CA SER A 7 5.53 -20.47 -4.55
C SER A 7 6.83 -20.44 -3.75
N THR A 8 7.77 -19.55 -4.07
CA THR A 8 9.03 -19.39 -3.35
C THR A 8 8.81 -18.85 -1.94
N PHE A 9 7.90 -17.88 -1.77
CA PHE A 9 7.54 -17.35 -0.47
C PHE A 9 6.92 -18.45 0.41
N ALA A 10 5.91 -19.15 -0.09
CA ALA A 10 5.23 -20.23 0.64
C ALA A 10 6.20 -21.35 1.05
N TYR A 11 7.10 -21.74 0.14
CA TYR A 11 8.17 -22.69 0.45
C TYR A 11 9.04 -22.21 1.59
N SER A 12 9.52 -20.96 1.54
CA SER A 12 10.41 -20.41 2.56
C SER A 12 9.75 -20.33 3.93
N CYS A 13 8.51 -19.83 4.01
CA CYS A 13 7.76 -19.71 5.26
C CYS A 13 7.52 -21.08 5.90
N HIS A 14 7.15 -22.08 5.11
CA HIS A 14 6.90 -23.42 5.63
C HIS A 14 8.21 -24.13 6.01
N TYR A 15 9.19 -24.18 5.10
CA TYR A 15 10.44 -24.92 5.29
C TYR A 15 11.30 -24.32 6.41
N ASN A 16 11.47 -22.99 6.44
CA ASN A 16 12.34 -22.32 7.40
C ASN A 16 11.60 -21.86 8.66
N GLY A 17 10.34 -21.44 8.53
CA GLY A 17 9.57 -20.81 9.60
C GLY A 17 8.55 -21.72 10.29
N GLY A 18 8.35 -22.95 9.79
CA GLY A 18 7.31 -23.86 10.30
C GLY A 18 5.88 -23.36 10.07
N CYS A 19 5.70 -22.31 9.26
CA CYS A 19 4.40 -21.71 8.96
C CYS A 19 3.71 -22.56 7.89
N ARG A 20 2.83 -23.49 8.33
CA ARG A 20 2.15 -24.42 7.43
C ARG A 20 1.18 -23.72 6.48
N LEU A 21 0.58 -22.62 6.92
CA LEU A 21 -0.44 -21.88 6.20
C LEU A 21 0.01 -20.44 5.96
N LEU A 22 -0.54 -19.86 4.89
CA LEU A 22 -0.45 -18.43 4.61
C LEU A 22 -1.64 -17.72 5.24
N SER A 23 -1.46 -16.48 5.68
CA SER A 23 -2.53 -15.75 6.38
C SER A 23 -3.65 -15.28 5.45
N TYR A 24 -3.35 -15.10 4.17
CA TYR A 24 -4.28 -14.73 3.10
C TYR A 24 -3.73 -15.22 1.75
N THR A 25 -4.54 -15.10 0.68
CA THR A 25 -4.11 -15.42 -0.68
C THR A 25 -2.96 -14.49 -1.10
N PRO A 26 -1.78 -15.01 -1.47
CA PRO A 26 -0.63 -14.20 -1.88
C PRO A 26 -0.93 -13.29 -3.07
N ILE A 27 -0.43 -12.06 -2.99
CA ILE A 27 -0.58 -11.04 -4.02
C ILE A 27 0.79 -10.79 -4.63
N ALA A 28 1.03 -11.30 -5.83
CA ALA A 28 2.26 -11.08 -6.59
C ALA A 28 1.93 -10.29 -7.86
N GLY A 29 1.73 -8.97 -7.72
CA GLY A 29 1.35 -8.11 -8.84
C GLY A 29 2.56 -7.50 -9.54
N SER A 30 2.72 -7.73 -10.84
CA SER A 30 3.76 -7.13 -11.67
C SER A 30 3.20 -6.15 -12.71
N GLY A 31 3.93 -5.07 -12.98
CA GLY A 31 3.51 -4.05 -13.92
C GLY A 31 2.14 -3.46 -13.53
N PRO A 32 1.16 -3.37 -14.44
CA PRO A 32 -0.18 -2.88 -14.11
C PRO A 32 -0.92 -3.69 -13.04
N ASN A 33 -0.58 -4.96 -12.80
CA ASN A 33 -1.25 -5.75 -11.76
C ASN A 33 -0.89 -5.26 -10.35
N SER A 34 0.23 -4.55 -10.17
CA SER A 34 0.60 -3.94 -8.89
C SER A 34 -0.37 -2.85 -8.42
N ALA A 35 -1.19 -2.31 -9.33
CA ALA A 35 -2.31 -1.39 -9.05
C ALA A 35 -3.55 -2.08 -8.46
N VAL A 36 -3.71 -3.39 -8.67
CA VAL A 36 -4.91 -4.12 -8.27
C VAL A 36 -4.73 -4.60 -6.83
N LEU A 37 -5.37 -3.90 -5.89
CA LEU A 37 -5.13 -4.07 -4.45
C LEU A 37 -5.21 -5.53 -3.98
N HIS A 38 -6.25 -6.27 -4.35
CA HIS A 38 -6.42 -7.68 -4.00
C HIS A 38 -6.27 -8.61 -5.22
N TYR A 39 -5.21 -8.41 -6.00
CA TYR A 39 -4.78 -9.34 -7.06
C TYR A 39 -4.40 -10.72 -6.48
N GLY A 40 -4.24 -11.74 -7.32
CA GLY A 40 -3.84 -13.10 -6.89
C GLY A 40 -4.99 -14.05 -6.56
N HIS A 41 -6.23 -13.55 -6.47
CA HIS A 41 -7.42 -14.40 -6.34
C HIS A 41 -7.66 -15.24 -7.60
N ALA A 42 -8.55 -16.24 -7.53
CA ALA A 42 -8.79 -17.20 -8.62
C ALA A 42 -9.18 -16.59 -9.99
N GLY A 43 -9.69 -15.36 -10.02
CA GLY A 43 -10.03 -14.65 -11.28
C GLY A 43 -8.85 -13.88 -11.88
N ALA A 44 -7.76 -13.72 -11.13
CA ALA A 44 -6.55 -13.01 -11.51
C ALA A 44 -5.34 -13.68 -10.80
N PRO A 45 -5.00 -14.93 -11.18
CA PRO A 45 -4.35 -15.90 -10.28
C PRO A 45 -2.82 -15.85 -10.31
N ASN A 46 -2.22 -14.65 -10.23
CA ASN A 46 -0.76 -14.47 -10.28
C ASN A 46 -0.13 -15.10 -11.54
N ASP A 47 -0.76 -14.98 -12.70
CA ASP A 47 -0.37 -15.67 -13.94
C ASP A 47 0.28 -14.77 -15.00
N ARG A 48 0.63 -13.52 -14.67
CA ARG A 48 1.37 -12.66 -15.59
C ARG A 48 2.85 -13.02 -15.58
N LYS A 49 3.48 -12.91 -16.76
CA LYS A 49 4.93 -12.95 -16.88
C LYS A 49 5.50 -11.59 -16.47
N LEU A 50 6.50 -11.59 -15.58
CA LEU A 50 7.27 -10.39 -15.26
C LEU A 50 8.06 -9.97 -16.51
N GLU A 51 8.00 -8.69 -16.85
CA GLU A 51 8.73 -8.10 -17.97
C GLU A 51 9.75 -7.08 -17.44
N ASP A 52 10.77 -6.79 -18.26
CA ASP A 52 11.74 -5.75 -17.94
C ASP A 52 11.05 -4.37 -17.84
N GLY A 53 11.48 -3.57 -16.88
CA GLY A 53 10.85 -2.28 -16.56
C GLY A 53 9.59 -2.35 -15.70
N ASP A 54 9.07 -3.54 -15.36
CA ASP A 54 7.96 -3.66 -14.41
C ASP A 54 8.41 -3.29 -12.98
N ILE A 55 7.49 -2.67 -12.23
CA ILE A 55 7.51 -2.74 -10.77
C ILE A 55 6.80 -4.03 -10.34
N VAL A 56 7.31 -4.70 -9.33
CA VAL A 56 6.69 -5.85 -8.67
C VAL A 56 6.26 -5.41 -7.29
N LEU A 57 5.00 -5.66 -6.94
CA LEU A 57 4.49 -5.62 -5.58
C LEU A 57 4.19 -7.05 -5.13
N CYS A 58 4.81 -7.43 -4.03
CA CYS A 58 4.58 -8.66 -3.32
C CYS A 58 3.94 -8.33 -1.98
N ASP A 59 2.65 -8.62 -1.84
CA ASP A 59 1.94 -8.54 -0.57
C ASP A 59 1.59 -9.97 -0.13
N MET A 60 2.36 -10.47 0.84
CA MET A 60 2.32 -11.85 1.27
C MET A 60 2.64 -11.98 2.76
N GLY A 61 1.86 -12.84 3.42
CA GLY A 61 1.98 -13.10 4.84
C GLY A 61 1.77 -14.57 5.17
N SER A 62 2.43 -15.05 6.21
CA SER A 62 2.25 -16.40 6.74
C SER A 62 1.75 -16.40 8.18
N GLU A 63 1.07 -17.46 8.59
CA GLU A 63 0.65 -17.62 9.98
C GLU A 63 1.51 -18.64 10.74
N LEU A 64 1.82 -18.31 11.99
CA LEU A 64 2.45 -19.23 12.93
C LEU A 64 1.54 -19.38 14.14
N TYR A 65 1.06 -20.60 14.37
CA TYR A 65 0.09 -20.90 15.44
C TYR A 65 -1.11 -19.94 15.43
N CYS A 66 -1.65 -19.68 14.23
CA CYS A 66 -2.77 -18.80 13.96
C CYS A 66 -2.54 -17.32 14.30
N TYR A 67 -1.28 -16.88 14.50
CA TYR A 67 -0.96 -15.45 14.48
C TYR A 67 -0.52 -15.06 13.08
N ALA A 68 -1.24 -14.12 12.48
CA ALA A 68 -1.02 -13.65 11.13
C ALA A 68 0.21 -12.74 11.03
N SER A 69 0.80 -12.72 9.83
CA SER A 69 1.68 -11.65 9.39
C SER A 69 1.15 -11.08 8.07
N ASP A 70 1.54 -9.85 7.77
CA ASP A 70 1.12 -9.10 6.58
C ASP A 70 2.25 -8.12 6.24
N ILE A 71 2.91 -8.37 5.11
CA ILE A 71 4.08 -7.60 4.67
C ILE A 71 3.95 -7.38 3.17
N THR A 72 4.03 -6.11 2.77
CA THR A 72 4.16 -5.72 1.38
C THR A 72 5.57 -5.23 1.06
N ASN A 73 6.17 -5.77 -0.01
CA ASN A 73 7.42 -5.29 -0.59
C ASN A 73 7.24 -4.92 -2.06
N SER A 74 7.77 -3.76 -2.44
CA SER A 74 7.76 -3.27 -3.83
C SER A 74 9.19 -3.11 -4.35
N PHE A 75 9.49 -3.65 -5.53
CA PHE A 75 10.83 -3.63 -6.13
C PHE A 75 10.79 -3.73 -7.66
N PRO A 76 11.80 -3.20 -8.38
CA PRO A 76 11.86 -3.31 -9.84
C PRO A 76 12.17 -4.76 -10.25
N ALA A 77 11.45 -5.29 -11.25
CA ALA A 77 11.69 -6.64 -11.77
C ALA A 77 13.13 -6.82 -12.30
N SER A 78 13.72 -5.74 -12.82
CA SER A 78 15.09 -5.66 -13.32
C SER A 78 16.17 -5.58 -12.22
N GLY A 79 15.77 -5.38 -10.97
CA GLY A 79 16.67 -5.13 -9.83
C GLY A 79 17.20 -3.69 -9.73
N THR A 80 16.89 -2.81 -10.69
CA THR A 80 17.30 -1.39 -10.64
C THR A 80 16.11 -0.47 -10.91
N PHE A 81 15.87 0.49 -10.00
CA PHE A 81 14.79 1.46 -10.17
C PHE A 81 15.10 2.44 -11.31
N THR A 82 14.11 2.72 -12.16
CA THR A 82 14.11 3.91 -13.02
C THR A 82 13.89 5.17 -12.18
N ALA A 83 14.08 6.35 -12.79
CA ALA A 83 13.83 7.63 -12.09
C ALA A 83 12.38 7.75 -11.62
N ASP A 84 11.41 7.42 -12.48
CA ASP A 84 9.99 7.50 -12.15
C ASP A 84 9.58 6.49 -11.08
N GLN A 85 10.05 5.23 -11.19
CA GLN A 85 9.79 4.21 -10.16
C GLN A 85 10.39 4.63 -8.82
N ARG A 86 11.61 5.17 -8.81
CA ARG A 86 12.26 5.65 -7.60
C ARG A 86 11.49 6.80 -6.96
N LEU A 87 11.02 7.76 -7.75
CA LEU A 87 10.23 8.89 -7.26
C LEU A 87 8.99 8.41 -6.49
N ILE A 88 8.23 7.48 -7.08
CA ILE A 88 7.02 6.94 -6.44
C ILE A 88 7.40 6.10 -5.21
N PHE A 89 8.40 5.23 -5.31
CA PHE A 89 8.88 4.42 -4.19
C PHE A 89 9.34 5.27 -3.00
N GLU A 90 10.12 6.32 -3.25
CA GLU A 90 10.61 7.23 -2.21
C GLU A 90 9.52 8.16 -1.65
N THR A 91 8.47 8.44 -2.43
CA THR A 91 7.28 9.13 -1.93
C THR A 91 6.55 8.27 -0.92
N VAL A 92 6.30 7.02 -1.29
CA VAL A 92 5.70 5.99 -0.45
C VAL A 92 6.54 5.75 0.81
N ALA A 93 7.86 5.58 0.70
CA ALA A 93 8.76 5.46 1.85
C ALA A 93 8.73 6.68 2.79
N ALA A 94 8.55 7.90 2.26
CA ALA A 94 8.41 9.09 3.08
C ALA A 94 7.08 9.14 3.83
N MET A 95 5.97 8.73 3.20
CA MET A 95 4.68 8.59 3.89
C MET A 95 4.80 7.63 5.07
N GLN A 96 5.40 6.44 4.84
CA GLN A 96 5.64 5.45 5.89
C GLN A 96 6.49 6.02 7.03
N SER A 97 7.60 6.69 6.70
CA SER A 97 8.51 7.28 7.69
C SER A 97 7.83 8.36 8.52
N ALA A 98 7.00 9.21 7.90
CA ALA A 98 6.26 10.26 8.59
C ALA A 98 5.21 9.67 9.56
N VAL A 99 4.46 8.67 9.11
CA VAL A 99 3.48 7.96 9.94
C VAL A 99 4.17 7.27 11.12
N LEU A 100 5.21 6.47 10.88
CA LEU A 100 5.94 5.77 11.95
C LEU A 100 6.56 6.74 12.97
N GLY A 101 7.05 7.90 12.51
CA GLY A 101 7.59 8.94 13.38
C GLY A 101 6.52 9.65 14.22
N ALA A 102 5.28 9.74 13.72
CA ALA A 102 4.17 10.39 14.42
C ALA A 102 3.40 9.44 15.35
N MET A 103 3.43 8.13 15.07
CA MET A 103 2.73 7.08 15.82
C MET A 103 3.14 7.07 17.29
N ARG A 104 2.15 7.27 18.16
CA ARG A 104 2.28 7.17 19.62
C ARG A 104 0.91 7.00 20.25
N SER A 105 0.88 6.60 21.51
CA SER A 105 -0.38 6.51 22.26
C SER A 105 -1.12 7.85 22.29
N GLY A 106 -2.44 7.81 22.15
CA GLY A 106 -3.28 9.01 22.19
C GLY A 106 -3.50 9.67 20.83
N VAL A 107 -2.72 9.33 19.81
CA VAL A 107 -2.92 9.83 18.44
C VAL A 107 -4.08 9.11 17.79
N GLN A 108 -4.86 9.81 16.96
CA GLN A 108 -5.92 9.20 16.19
C GLN A 108 -5.39 8.55 14.92
N TRP A 109 -5.88 7.37 14.62
CA TRP A 109 -5.49 6.66 13.40
C TRP A 109 -5.88 7.41 12.12
N ALA A 110 -7.07 8.03 12.10
CA ALA A 110 -7.49 8.92 11.02
C ALA A 110 -6.50 10.08 10.77
N ALA A 111 -5.90 10.64 11.82
CA ALA A 111 -4.88 11.68 11.68
C ALA A 111 -3.58 11.15 11.04
N MET A 112 -3.28 9.87 11.19
CA MET A 112 -2.15 9.23 10.49
C MET A 112 -2.47 9.05 9.01
N HIS A 113 -3.70 8.68 8.66
CA HIS A 113 -4.16 8.60 7.28
C HIS A 113 -4.08 9.96 6.58
N GLU A 114 -4.56 11.02 7.23
CA GLU A 114 -4.44 12.40 6.75
C GLU A 114 -2.97 12.85 6.61
N LEU A 115 -2.10 12.47 7.55
CA LEU A 115 -0.65 12.74 7.46
C LEU A 115 -0.03 12.08 6.22
N ALA A 116 -0.36 10.81 5.97
CA ALA A 116 0.13 10.10 4.78
C ALA A 116 -0.36 10.78 3.49
N TYR A 117 -1.64 11.17 3.42
CA TYR A 117 -2.20 11.91 2.29
C TYR A 117 -1.50 13.25 2.06
N ARG A 118 -1.22 14.01 3.13
CA ARG A 118 -0.49 15.28 3.01
C ARG A 118 0.90 15.07 2.45
N VAL A 119 1.66 14.10 2.96
CA VAL A 119 3.00 13.78 2.46
C VAL A 119 2.95 13.35 0.99
N LEU A 120 1.97 12.54 0.59
CA LEU A 120 1.76 12.18 -0.80
C LEU A 120 1.56 13.42 -1.68
N CYS A 121 0.64 14.31 -1.29
CA CYS A 121 0.36 15.54 -2.03
C CYS A 121 1.59 16.45 -2.12
N GLU A 122 2.31 16.67 -1.02
CA GLU A 122 3.54 17.49 -0.98
C GLU A 122 4.61 16.95 -1.93
N ARG A 123 4.86 15.64 -1.89
CA ARG A 123 5.92 14.99 -2.68
C ARG A 123 5.59 15.01 -4.18
N LEU A 124 4.36 14.67 -4.53
CA LEU A 124 3.93 14.66 -5.93
C LEU A 124 3.76 16.07 -6.50
N ALA A 125 3.35 17.06 -5.69
CA ALA A 125 3.34 18.46 -6.11
C ALA A 125 4.76 18.99 -6.35
N ALA A 126 5.71 18.69 -5.44
CA ALA A 126 7.11 19.06 -5.60
C ALA A 126 7.76 18.42 -6.84
N ALA A 127 7.32 17.24 -7.23
CA ALA A 127 7.75 16.55 -8.45
C ALA A 127 7.03 17.04 -9.72
N GLY A 128 6.06 17.95 -9.61
CA GLY A 128 5.27 18.45 -10.73
C GLY A 128 4.22 17.48 -11.28
N LEU A 129 3.89 16.42 -10.52
CA LEU A 129 2.86 15.43 -10.87
C LEU A 129 1.46 15.83 -10.38
N LEU A 130 1.39 16.62 -9.30
CA LEU A 130 0.17 17.30 -8.88
C LEU A 130 0.33 18.81 -9.06
N VAL A 131 -0.75 19.48 -9.43
CA VAL A 131 -0.78 20.93 -9.64
C VAL A 131 -1.75 21.55 -8.66
N GLY A 132 -1.28 22.51 -7.88
CA GLY A 132 -2.10 23.23 -6.89
C GLY A 132 -1.41 23.38 -5.55
N ASP A 133 -2.07 24.11 -4.65
CA ASP A 133 -1.67 24.20 -3.25
C ASP A 133 -2.03 22.91 -2.49
N VAL A 134 -1.18 22.49 -1.56
CA VAL A 134 -1.35 21.22 -0.83
C VAL A 134 -2.64 21.21 -0.01
N ASP A 135 -3.03 22.33 0.61
CA ASP A 135 -4.27 22.38 1.40
C ASP A 135 -5.50 22.27 0.50
N ALA A 136 -5.44 22.86 -0.70
CA ALA A 136 -6.49 22.68 -1.71
C ALA A 136 -6.58 21.22 -2.20
N LEU A 137 -5.44 20.56 -2.46
CA LEU A 137 -5.39 19.15 -2.85
C LEU A 137 -5.97 18.24 -1.77
N MET A 138 -5.67 18.52 -0.49
CA MET A 138 -6.23 17.81 0.66
C MET A 138 -7.74 18.03 0.79
N ALA A 139 -8.21 19.28 0.64
CA ALA A 139 -9.63 19.60 0.71
C ALA A 139 -10.45 18.94 -0.41
N ALA A 140 -9.86 18.79 -1.59
CA ALA A 140 -10.45 18.07 -2.72
C ALA A 140 -10.28 16.53 -2.64
N ASN A 141 -9.63 16.02 -1.59
CA ASN A 141 -9.37 14.59 -1.38
C ASN A 141 -8.64 13.89 -2.54
N VAL A 142 -7.74 14.61 -3.23
CA VAL A 142 -7.01 14.07 -4.40
C VAL A 142 -6.20 12.83 -4.05
N ALA A 143 -5.64 12.77 -2.85
CA ALA A 143 -4.86 11.63 -2.38
C ALA A 143 -5.67 10.32 -2.36
N ALA A 144 -6.98 10.36 -2.15
CA ALA A 144 -7.83 9.17 -2.16
C ALA A 144 -7.97 8.53 -3.55
N VAL A 145 -7.69 9.26 -4.63
CA VAL A 145 -7.61 8.68 -5.98
C VAL A 145 -6.37 7.82 -6.14
N LEU A 146 -5.27 8.20 -5.46
CA LEU A 146 -3.96 7.55 -5.58
C LEU A 146 -3.70 6.49 -4.51
N MET A 147 -4.39 6.59 -3.37
CA MET A 147 -4.37 5.63 -2.27
C MET A 147 -5.83 5.44 -1.78
N PRO A 148 -6.62 4.61 -2.48
CA PRO A 148 -8.06 4.47 -2.25
C PRO A 148 -8.43 3.55 -1.07
N HIS A 149 -7.44 2.86 -0.49
CA HIS A 149 -7.62 2.01 0.68
C HIS A 149 -7.34 2.76 1.98
N GLY A 150 -7.79 2.20 3.10
CA GLY A 150 -7.40 2.69 4.43
C GLY A 150 -5.88 2.66 4.59
N LEU A 151 -5.34 3.52 5.47
CA LEU A 151 -3.89 3.53 5.70
C LEU A 151 -3.42 2.12 6.08
N GLY A 152 -4.24 1.42 6.89
CA GLY A 152 -4.28 -0.03 7.10
C GLY A 152 -5.13 -0.38 8.34
N HIS A 153 -4.88 -1.52 8.99
CA HIS A 153 -5.78 -2.19 9.94
C HIS A 153 -5.06 -2.81 11.16
N PHE A 154 -5.86 -3.32 12.10
CA PHE A 154 -5.39 -4.21 13.17
C PHE A 154 -5.01 -5.58 12.61
N MET A 155 -4.02 -6.23 13.22
CA MET A 155 -3.55 -7.56 12.86
C MET A 155 -3.21 -8.35 14.12
N GLY A 156 -3.61 -9.63 14.14
CA GLY A 156 -3.39 -10.53 15.26
C GLY A 156 -3.68 -11.96 14.86
N ILE A 157 -4.80 -12.53 15.30
CA ILE A 157 -5.18 -13.88 14.86
C ILE A 157 -5.64 -13.86 13.41
N ASP A 158 -6.53 -12.93 13.08
CA ASP A 158 -6.88 -12.64 11.70
C ASP A 158 -5.94 -11.57 11.12
N THR A 159 -5.68 -11.60 9.81
CA THR A 159 -4.93 -10.54 9.12
C THR A 159 -5.62 -9.19 9.29
N HIS A 160 -6.94 -9.18 9.07
CA HIS A 160 -7.80 -8.05 9.43
C HIS A 160 -8.47 -8.36 10.77
N ASP A 161 -7.76 -8.06 11.85
CA ASP A 161 -8.18 -8.46 13.19
C ASP A 161 -9.32 -7.60 13.75
N ILE A 162 -9.99 -8.14 14.77
CA ILE A 162 -11.18 -7.55 15.35
C ILE A 162 -10.92 -6.17 15.96
N MET A 163 -11.89 -5.27 15.77
CA MET A 163 -11.94 -3.98 16.44
C MET A 163 -12.99 -4.02 17.56
N VAL A 164 -12.59 -3.61 18.77
CA VAL A 164 -13.54 -3.45 19.89
C VAL A 164 -14.16 -2.06 19.84
N PHE A 165 -15.40 -1.96 19.38
CA PHE A 165 -16.19 -0.74 19.41
C PHE A 165 -16.86 -0.58 20.79
N PRO A 166 -16.58 0.50 21.56
CA PRO A 166 -17.37 0.78 22.75
C PRO A 166 -18.82 1.10 22.34
N ARG A 167 -19.78 0.41 22.96
CA ARG A 167 -21.23 0.49 22.65
C ARG A 167 -21.79 1.93 22.72
N HIS A 168 -21.14 2.82 23.46
CA HIS A 168 -21.49 4.23 23.61
C HIS A 168 -20.21 5.08 23.76
N GLY A 169 -19.92 5.93 22.78
CA GLY A 169 -18.77 6.85 22.81
C GLY A 169 -18.43 7.37 21.41
N ASN A 170 -17.98 8.63 21.32
CA ASN A 170 -17.57 9.24 20.04
C ASN A 170 -16.47 8.41 19.37
N LEU A 171 -16.70 8.09 18.10
CA LEU A 171 -15.82 7.34 17.20
C LEU A 171 -14.51 8.12 17.00
N GLN A 172 -13.52 7.87 17.84
CA GLN A 172 -12.16 8.29 17.57
C GLN A 172 -11.23 7.14 17.92
N GLU A 173 -10.61 6.56 16.89
CA GLU A 173 -9.63 5.49 16.99
C GLU A 173 -8.38 6.01 17.69
N VAL A 174 -8.34 5.95 19.02
CA VAL A 174 -7.16 6.35 19.78
C VAL A 174 -6.16 5.19 19.76
N MET A 175 -5.00 5.42 19.14
CA MET A 175 -3.89 4.48 19.12
C MET A 175 -3.50 4.06 20.55
N ARG A 176 -3.55 2.75 20.82
CA ARG A 176 -2.90 2.12 21.97
C ARG A 176 -1.58 1.51 21.51
N LYS A 177 -0.58 1.49 22.39
CA LYS A 177 0.83 1.14 22.05
C LYS A 177 1.02 -0.29 21.51
N ASP A 178 0.03 -1.15 21.64
CA ASP A 178 0.10 -2.59 21.52
C ASP A 178 -0.67 -3.16 20.32
N GLN A 179 -1.24 -2.33 19.44
CA GLN A 179 -2.33 -2.78 18.57
C GLN A 179 -2.09 -2.72 17.05
N MET A 180 -1.01 -2.15 16.49
CA MET A 180 -0.97 -1.92 15.03
C MET A 180 0.35 -2.22 14.35
N TRP A 181 0.26 -2.98 13.24
CA TRP A 181 1.33 -3.29 12.30
C TRP A 181 0.76 -3.23 10.89
N MET A 182 1.40 -2.48 9.99
CA MET A 182 0.94 -2.34 8.61
C MET A 182 2.03 -1.77 7.69
N TRP A 183 1.97 -2.14 6.40
CA TRP A 183 1.67 -1.21 5.30
C TRP A 183 1.44 -1.97 3.98
N LYS A 184 0.40 -1.60 3.22
CA LYS A 184 0.27 -1.90 1.79
C LYS A 184 0.34 -0.57 1.05
N ALA A 185 1.38 -0.35 0.26
CA ALA A 185 1.45 0.81 -0.61
C ALA A 185 2.19 0.46 -1.90
N VAL A 186 1.42 0.23 -2.96
CA VAL A 186 1.74 0.83 -4.24
C VAL A 186 0.86 2.06 -4.29
N ALA A 187 1.48 3.25 -4.32
CA ALA A 187 0.77 4.40 -4.84
C ALA A 187 0.35 4.00 -6.25
N ASP A 188 -0.95 4.01 -6.49
CA ASP A 188 -1.57 3.54 -7.70
C ASP A 188 -1.21 4.50 -8.85
N TYR A 189 0.02 4.36 -9.33
CA TYR A 189 0.57 5.21 -10.37
C TYR A 189 0.71 4.35 -11.61
N ARG A 190 -0.09 4.69 -12.63
CA ARG A 190 0.10 4.23 -14.01
C ARG A 190 1.45 4.73 -14.51
N ALA A 191 2.54 4.06 -14.09
CA ALA A 191 3.91 4.35 -14.47
C ALA A 191 4.21 4.18 -15.96
N ASN A 192 3.18 3.88 -16.77
CA ASN A 192 3.24 3.77 -18.24
C ASN A 192 2.51 4.88 -19.00
N GLN A 193 1.99 5.93 -18.33
CA GLN A 193 1.24 6.99 -19.02
C GLN A 193 1.64 8.44 -18.66
N ALA A 194 2.93 8.69 -18.42
CA ALA A 194 3.45 10.07 -18.31
C ALA A 194 3.12 10.96 -19.53
N ALA A 195 2.74 10.37 -20.67
CA ALA A 195 2.35 11.09 -21.87
C ALA A 195 0.93 11.70 -21.84
N ASN A 196 0.00 11.25 -20.98
CA ASN A 196 -1.42 11.66 -21.03
C ASN A 196 -1.90 12.50 -19.83
N LEU A 197 -1.04 12.77 -18.84
CA LEU A 197 -1.41 13.51 -17.60
C LEU A 197 -1.93 14.93 -17.84
N LYS A 198 -1.60 15.57 -18.97
CA LYS A 198 -2.14 16.91 -19.28
C LYS A 198 -3.62 16.89 -19.64
N GLU A 199 -4.16 15.77 -20.12
CA GLU A 199 -5.56 15.71 -20.57
C GLU A 199 -6.50 15.30 -19.42
N ASP A 200 -6.11 14.33 -18.58
CA ASP A 200 -7.01 13.78 -17.55
C ASP A 200 -7.22 14.72 -16.34
N VAL A 201 -6.24 15.53 -15.96
CA VAL A 201 -6.38 16.49 -14.83
C VAL A 201 -7.19 17.74 -15.23
N THR A 202 -7.28 18.04 -16.53
CA THR A 202 -8.03 19.19 -17.03
C THR A 202 -9.55 18.93 -17.02
N VAL A 203 -9.99 17.67 -17.01
CA VAL A 203 -11.41 17.30 -17.01
C VAL A 203 -12.00 17.27 -15.59
N ALA A 204 -11.21 16.90 -14.57
CA ALA A 204 -11.70 16.80 -13.18
C ALA A 204 -11.90 18.14 -12.46
N LEU A 205 -11.42 19.25 -13.03
CA LEU A 205 -11.57 20.61 -12.48
C LEU A 205 -12.57 21.46 -13.27
N ALA A 206 -13.30 20.86 -14.22
CA ALA A 206 -14.22 21.56 -15.11
C ALA A 206 -15.71 21.26 -14.89
N ASP A 207 -16.07 20.38 -13.95
CA ASP A 207 -17.46 20.06 -13.58
C ASP A 207 -17.74 20.23 -12.07
#